data_AF-A0A2V3ZI12-F1
#
_entry.id   AF-A0A2V3ZI12-F1
#
_cell.length_a   1.000
_cell.length_b   1.000
_cell.length_c   1.000
_cell.angle_alpha   90.00
_cell.angle_beta   90.00
_cell.angle_gamma   90.00
#
_symmetry.space_group_name_H-M   'P 1'
#
loop_
_entity.id
_entity.type
_entity.pdbx_description
1 polymer ?
#
loop_
_entity_poly.entity_id
_entity_poly.type
_entity_poly.pdbx_seq_one_letter_code
_entity_poly.pdbx_strand_id
1 'polypeptide(L)'
;MSLIRLAYASEATFKAKPVEKGVEPNVARILMESRRNNAKNEIVGGLYYGDDQFFQYLEGEEEAVGRLYDRIARDERHRNVVILLEEPIKQRTFTNWSMKYVPLSSDVNRFLDSQGMDTFRPSEFNRSQCEEMVTLIRNSSQEGRVVSHDGARNDRNKQSVIPKGILMGLIAAGICLVGAMAYVSTML
;
A
#
# COMPACT_ATOMS: atom_id res chain seq x y z
N MET A 1 12.60 18.98 15.49
CA MET A 1 11.19 19.00 15.07
C MET A 1 10.61 17.63 15.40
N SER A 2 9.34 17.56 15.79
CA SER A 2 8.67 16.34 16.26
C SER A 2 8.07 15.58 15.07
N LEU A 3 8.48 14.33 14.90
CA LEU A 3 7.83 13.43 13.94
C LEU A 3 6.62 12.78 14.58
N ILE A 4 5.53 12.72 13.83
CA ILE A 4 4.31 12.01 14.24
C ILE A 4 3.87 11.00 13.18
N ARG A 5 3.04 10.07 13.63
CA ARG A 5 2.14 9.29 12.79
C ARG A 5 0.71 9.68 13.13
N LEU A 6 -0.10 9.97 12.11
CA LEU A 6 -1.54 10.15 12.22
C LEU A 6 -2.24 9.14 11.33
N ALA A 7 -3.18 8.36 11.88
CA ALA A 7 -4.09 7.53 11.10
C ALA A 7 -5.54 7.98 11.28
N TYR A 8 -6.30 7.96 10.19
CA TYR A 8 -7.70 8.39 10.19
C TYR A 8 -8.57 7.48 9.29
N ALA A 9 -9.86 7.48 9.60
CA ALA A 9 -10.92 6.87 8.80
C ALA A 9 -11.87 7.93 8.22
N SER A 10 -12.50 7.63 7.09
CA SER A 10 -13.57 8.47 6.52
C SER A 10 -14.41 7.68 5.52
N GLU A 11 -15.61 8.17 5.20
CA GLU A 11 -16.52 7.56 4.23
C GLU A 11 -16.43 8.26 2.87
N ALA A 12 -16.39 7.52 1.77
CA ALA A 12 -16.48 8.11 0.44
C ALA A 12 -17.85 8.76 0.19
N THR A 13 -17.85 9.88 -0.54
CA THR A 13 -19.07 10.57 -1.00
C THR A 13 -19.45 10.22 -2.43
N PHE A 14 -18.56 9.53 -3.15
CA PHE A 14 -18.81 9.02 -4.49
C PHE A 14 -19.26 7.56 -4.44
N LYS A 15 -20.06 7.14 -5.41
CA LYS A 15 -20.38 5.72 -5.60
C LYS A 15 -19.21 5.02 -6.31
N ALA A 16 -18.72 3.93 -5.73
CA ALA A 16 -17.73 3.08 -6.40
C ALA A 16 -18.23 2.70 -7.80
N LYS A 17 -17.44 2.99 -8.82
CA LYS A 17 -17.69 2.45 -10.16
C LYS A 17 -17.24 0.99 -10.16
N PRO A 18 -18.01 0.05 -10.75
CA PRO A 18 -17.53 -1.31 -10.94
C PRO A 18 -16.24 -1.25 -11.76
N VAL A 19 -15.13 -1.66 -11.16
CA VAL A 19 -13.87 -1.82 -11.88
C VAL A 19 -13.55 -3.32 -11.86
N GLU A 20 -13.63 -3.99 -13.00
CA GLU A 20 -13.30 -5.43 -13.09
C GLU A 20 -11.85 -5.68 -12.68
N LYS A 21 -10.94 -4.73 -12.97
CA LYS A 21 -9.53 -4.71 -12.56
C LYS A 21 -9.04 -3.27 -12.46
N GLY A 22 -8.36 -2.93 -11.36
CA GLY A 22 -7.67 -1.65 -11.21
C GLY A 22 -8.08 -0.85 -9.98
N VAL A 23 -7.71 0.43 -9.96
CA VAL A 23 -8.02 1.36 -8.87
C VAL A 23 -9.23 2.19 -9.26
N GLU A 24 -10.15 2.44 -8.32
CA GLU A 24 -11.28 3.34 -8.55
C GLU A 24 -10.78 4.74 -9.00
N PRO A 25 -11.37 5.36 -10.03
CA PRO A 25 -10.85 6.61 -10.61
C PRO A 25 -10.66 7.80 -9.65
N ASN A 26 -11.59 8.03 -8.71
CA ASN A 26 -11.43 9.07 -7.69
C ASN A 26 -10.27 8.74 -6.75
N VAL A 27 -10.13 7.47 -6.34
CA VAL A 27 -9.00 7.00 -5.53
C VAL A 27 -7.68 7.16 -6.29
N ALA A 28 -7.64 6.83 -7.58
CA ALA A 28 -6.45 7.02 -8.42
C ALA A 28 -6.04 8.51 -8.46
N ARG A 29 -7.01 9.43 -8.60
CA ARG A 29 -6.75 10.87 -8.56
C ARG A 29 -6.23 11.34 -7.20
N ILE A 30 -6.82 10.87 -6.10
CA ILE A 30 -6.35 11.13 -4.73
C ILE A 30 -4.89 10.70 -4.58
N LEU A 31 -4.54 9.49 -5.06
CA LEU A 31 -3.18 8.96 -4.98
C LEU A 31 -2.18 9.78 -5.79
N MET A 32 -2.55 10.23 -6.99
CA MET A 32 -1.69 11.08 -7.82
C MET A 32 -1.41 12.43 -7.13
N GLU A 33 -2.44 13.09 -6.62
CA GLU A 33 -2.32 14.35 -5.88
C GLU A 33 -1.50 14.18 -4.60
N SER A 34 -1.79 13.12 -3.83
CA SER A 34 -1.09 12.78 -2.59
C SER A 34 0.39 12.53 -2.84
N ARG A 35 0.76 11.71 -3.83
CA ARG A 35 2.17 11.42 -4.12
C ARG A 35 2.97 12.68 -4.46
N ARG A 36 2.37 13.59 -5.24
CA ARG A 36 3.00 14.87 -5.64
C ARG A 36 3.13 15.84 -4.46
N ASN A 37 2.08 15.99 -3.66
CA ASN A 37 2.04 16.96 -2.57
C ASN A 37 2.82 16.49 -1.35
N ASN A 38 2.73 15.21 -1.01
CA ASN A 38 3.39 14.63 0.15
C ASN A 38 4.91 14.61 -0.04
N ALA A 39 5.39 14.28 -1.24
CA ALA A 39 6.83 14.31 -1.54
C ALA A 39 7.46 15.69 -1.31
N LYS A 40 6.74 16.77 -1.63
CA LYS A 40 7.22 18.15 -1.40
C LYS A 40 7.30 18.55 0.07
N ASN A 41 6.55 17.88 0.93
CA ASN A 41 6.45 18.18 2.36
C ASN A 41 7.12 17.09 3.21
N GLU A 42 7.86 16.17 2.59
CA GLU A 42 8.49 15.02 3.24
C GLU A 42 7.52 14.17 4.07
N ILE A 43 6.27 14.07 3.60
CA ILE A 43 5.24 13.24 4.19
C ILE A 43 5.24 11.90 3.43
N VAL A 44 5.14 10.82 4.20
CA VAL A 44 4.97 9.45 3.70
C VAL A 44 3.69 8.88 4.26
N GLY A 45 3.23 7.75 3.74
CA GLY A 45 2.01 7.14 4.24
C GLY A 45 1.46 6.05 3.34
N GLY A 46 0.28 5.57 3.72
CA GLY A 46 -0.47 4.59 2.97
C GLY A 46 -1.97 4.85 3.03
N LEU A 47 -2.66 4.55 1.94
CA LEU A 47 -4.09 4.68 1.76
C LEU A 47 -4.68 3.31 1.38
N TYR A 48 -5.77 2.94 2.03
CA TYR A 48 -6.63 1.84 1.64
C TYR A 48 -8.06 2.36 1.43
N TYR A 49 -8.73 1.80 0.41
CA TYR A 49 -10.12 2.06 0.11
C TYR A 49 -10.84 0.73 -0.15
N GLY A 50 -11.93 0.51 0.56
CA GLY A 50 -12.79 -0.68 0.47
C GLY A 50 -14.11 -0.42 1.20
N ASP A 51 -15.19 -1.06 0.77
CA ASP A 51 -16.53 -0.88 1.36
C ASP A 51 -16.98 0.59 1.52
N ASP A 52 -16.62 1.43 0.55
CA ASP A 52 -16.83 2.89 0.57
C ASP A 52 -16.20 3.61 1.78
N GLN A 53 -15.22 2.98 2.44
CA GLN A 53 -14.44 3.54 3.54
C GLN A 53 -12.99 3.76 3.13
N PHE A 54 -12.39 4.79 3.71
CA PHE A 54 -10.96 5.04 3.66
C PHE A 54 -10.32 4.75 5.00
N PHE A 55 -9.11 4.18 4.95
CA PHE A 55 -8.13 4.22 6.02
C PHE A 55 -6.84 4.80 5.47
N GLN A 56 -6.35 5.86 6.09
CA GLN A 56 -5.09 6.48 5.69
C GLN A 56 -4.23 6.74 6.91
N TYR A 57 -2.94 6.47 6.78
CA TYR A 57 -1.95 6.94 7.74
C TYR A 57 -0.91 7.83 7.06
N LEU A 58 -0.44 8.83 7.81
CA LEU A 58 0.51 9.85 7.41
C LEU A 58 1.65 9.88 8.44
N GLU A 59 2.89 10.00 7.97
CA GLU A 59 4.06 10.18 8.82
C GLU A 59 4.91 11.33 8.29
N GLY A 60 5.38 12.17 9.20
CA GLY A 60 6.18 13.34 8.87
C GLY A 60 6.29 14.29 10.06
N GLU A 61 6.79 15.49 9.80
CA GLU A 61 6.83 16.54 10.81
C GLU A 61 5.42 16.93 11.24
N GLU A 62 5.21 17.09 12.54
CA GLU A 62 3.92 17.36 13.19
C GLU A 62 3.13 18.47 12.49
N GLU A 63 3.76 19.62 12.27
CA GLU A 63 3.09 20.73 11.60
C GLU A 63 2.73 20.44 10.14
N ALA A 64 3.58 19.68 9.43
CA ALA A 64 3.34 19.35 8.04
C ALA A 64 2.19 18.35 7.90
N VAL A 65 2.15 17.34 8.79
CA VAL A 65 1.05 16.37 8.87
C VAL A 65 -0.24 17.06 9.29
N GLY A 66 -0.20 17.94 10.30
CA GLY A 66 -1.37 18.71 10.74
C GLY A 66 -1.98 19.55 9.62
N ARG A 67 -1.15 20.34 8.91
CA ARG A 67 -1.61 21.15 7.75
C ARG A 67 -2.17 20.29 6.62
N LEU A 68 -1.59 19.12 6.37
CA LEU A 68 -2.10 18.19 5.36
C LEU A 68 -3.44 17.60 5.78
N TYR A 69 -3.54 17.12 7.03
CA TYR A 69 -4.76 16.56 7.59
C TYR A 69 -5.91 17.57 7.55
N ASP A 70 -5.63 18.84 7.89
CA ASP A 70 -6.59 19.94 7.76
C ASP A 70 -7.17 20.06 6.35
N ARG A 71 -6.32 20.00 5.33
CA ARG A 71 -6.76 20.06 3.93
C ARG A 71 -7.58 18.83 3.56
N ILE A 72 -7.11 17.65 3.99
CA ILE A 72 -7.79 16.38 3.76
C ILE A 72 -9.18 16.41 4.36
N ALA A 73 -9.34 16.82 5.62
CA ALA A 73 -10.61 16.81 6.34
C ALA A 73 -11.71 17.68 5.70
N ARG A 74 -11.35 18.57 4.76
CA ARG A 74 -12.26 19.46 4.02
C ARG A 74 -12.50 18.98 2.58
N ASP A 75 -11.96 17.83 2.18
CA ASP A 75 -12.08 17.31 0.83
C ASP A 75 -13.48 16.73 0.57
N GLU A 76 -14.19 17.26 -0.42
CA GLU A 76 -15.59 16.86 -0.71
C GLU A 76 -15.73 15.40 -1.16
N ARG A 77 -14.63 14.71 -1.48
CA ARG A 77 -14.64 13.28 -1.88
C ARG A 77 -14.89 12.33 -0.71
N HIS A 78 -14.87 12.82 0.53
CA HIS A 78 -15.18 12.03 1.71
C HIS A 78 -15.94 12.82 2.78
N ARG A 79 -16.43 12.13 3.81
CA ARG A 79 -17.12 12.69 4.99
C ARG A 79 -16.82 11.85 6.22
N ASN A 80 -17.37 12.24 7.38
CA ASN A 80 -17.27 11.49 8.64
C ASN A 80 -15.82 11.15 8.98
N VAL A 81 -14.94 12.14 8.90
CA VAL A 81 -13.50 11.99 9.13
C VAL A 81 -13.24 11.84 10.62
N VAL A 82 -12.58 10.76 11.02
CA VAL A 82 -12.27 10.44 12.43
C VAL A 82 -10.80 10.08 12.57
N ILE A 83 -10.09 10.72 13.51
CA ILE A 83 -8.72 10.34 13.89
C ILE A 83 -8.80 9.04 14.69
N LEU A 84 -8.06 8.03 14.26
CA LEU A 84 -7.96 6.73 14.92
C LEU A 84 -6.73 6.65 15.82
N LEU A 85 -5.65 7.29 15.38
CA LEU A 85 -4.34 7.25 16.02
C LEU A 85 -3.60 8.54 15.74
N GLU A 86 -3.01 9.12 16.77
CA GLU A 86 -2.01 10.18 16.65
C GLU A 86 -0.93 9.95 17.70
N GLU A 87 0.32 9.78 17.26
CA GLU A 87 1.41 9.42 18.15
C GLU A 87 2.77 9.95 17.68
N PRO A 88 3.69 10.29 18.59
CA PRO A 88 5.06 10.61 18.24
C PRO A 88 5.80 9.35 17.75
N ILE A 89 6.62 9.52 16.72
CA ILE A 89 7.48 8.44 16.18
C ILE A 89 8.95 8.88 16.20
N LYS A 90 9.85 7.91 16.43
CA LYS A 90 11.31 8.21 16.41
C LYS A 90 11.86 8.36 15.00
N GLN A 91 11.26 7.68 14.05
CA GLN A 91 11.64 7.67 12.65
C GLN A 91 10.42 7.33 11.79
N ARG A 92 10.41 7.80 10.55
CA ARG A 92 9.43 7.37 9.55
C ARG A 92 9.55 5.86 9.37
N THR A 93 8.42 5.20 9.28
CA THR A 93 8.32 3.73 9.14
C THR A 93 8.58 3.31 7.71
N PHE A 94 8.56 4.25 6.78
CA PHE A 94 8.86 4.01 5.39
C PHE A 94 9.47 5.24 4.70
N THR A 95 10.56 5.08 3.94
CA THR A 95 11.25 6.20 3.27
C THR A 95 11.11 6.22 1.75
N ASN A 96 10.67 5.12 1.12
CA ASN A 96 10.70 5.00 -0.36
C ASN A 96 9.35 5.29 -1.06
N TRP A 97 8.26 5.58 -0.32
CA TRP A 97 6.93 5.87 -0.91
C TRP A 97 6.26 7.07 -0.22
N SER A 98 5.93 8.10 -1.00
CA SER A 98 5.19 9.27 -0.49
C SER A 98 3.70 8.96 -0.22
N MET A 99 3.13 7.97 -0.90
CA MET A 99 1.80 7.40 -0.59
C MET A 99 1.61 6.03 -1.25
N LYS A 100 1.58 4.97 -0.43
CA LYS A 100 1.34 3.59 -0.86
C LYS A 100 -0.17 3.31 -0.99
N TYR A 101 -0.55 2.51 -1.97
CA TYR A 101 -1.92 2.02 -2.14
C TYR A 101 -1.92 0.51 -2.24
N VAL A 102 -2.89 -0.14 -1.58
CA VAL A 102 -3.08 -1.59 -1.65
C VAL A 102 -4.35 -1.87 -2.44
N PRO A 103 -4.26 -2.25 -3.73
CA PRO A 103 -5.42 -2.61 -4.54
C PRO A 103 -5.98 -4.01 -4.21
N LEU A 104 -5.34 -4.77 -3.30
CA LEU A 104 -5.59 -6.19 -3.12
C LEU A 104 -6.40 -6.45 -1.85
N SER A 105 -7.62 -6.92 -2.06
CA SER A 105 -8.59 -7.31 -1.04
C SER A 105 -8.15 -8.52 -0.22
N SER A 106 -7.28 -9.42 -0.70
CA SER A 106 -7.04 -10.70 0.00
C SER A 106 -6.37 -10.57 1.36
N ASP A 107 -5.42 -9.65 1.53
CA ASP A 107 -4.74 -9.47 2.81
C ASP A 107 -5.65 -8.76 3.80
N VAL A 108 -6.37 -7.73 3.34
CA VAL A 108 -7.33 -7.00 4.18
C VAL A 108 -8.51 -7.91 4.54
N ASN A 109 -9.02 -8.73 3.63
CA ASN A 109 -10.07 -9.70 3.92
C ASN A 109 -9.60 -10.70 4.98
N ARG A 110 -8.36 -11.21 4.89
CA ARG A 110 -7.81 -12.11 5.91
C ARG A 110 -7.70 -11.41 7.27
N PHE A 111 -7.32 -10.13 7.28
CA PHE A 111 -7.32 -9.32 8.49
C PHE A 111 -8.74 -9.18 9.04
N LEU A 112 -9.74 -8.86 8.21
CA LEU A 112 -11.13 -8.76 8.66
C LEU A 112 -11.64 -10.10 9.22
N ASP A 113 -11.37 -11.21 8.53
CA ASP A 113 -11.72 -12.57 8.97
C ASP A 113 -11.07 -12.90 10.33
N SER A 114 -9.79 -12.55 10.54
CA SER A 114 -9.09 -12.81 11.79
C SER A 114 -9.61 -11.97 12.97
N GLN A 115 -10.20 -10.81 12.66
CA GLN A 115 -10.83 -9.92 13.62
C GLN A 115 -12.35 -10.20 13.80
N GLY A 116 -12.91 -11.18 13.08
CA GLY A 116 -14.34 -11.50 13.13
C GLY A 116 -15.23 -10.40 12.54
N MET A 117 -14.72 -9.68 11.54
CA MET A 117 -15.41 -8.56 10.89
C MET A 117 -15.84 -8.95 9.47
N ASP A 118 -17.12 -8.75 9.16
CA ASP A 118 -17.66 -9.05 7.82
C ASP A 118 -17.47 -7.91 6.82
N THR A 119 -17.20 -6.68 7.31
CA THR A 119 -17.06 -5.48 6.48
C THR A 119 -15.94 -4.59 6.98
N PHE A 120 -15.28 -3.89 6.05
CA PHE A 120 -14.23 -2.94 6.37
C PHE A 120 -14.82 -1.66 6.97
N ARG A 121 -14.76 -1.54 8.31
CA ARG A 121 -15.26 -0.39 9.09
C ARG A 121 -14.16 0.23 9.95
N PRO A 122 -13.22 0.98 9.34
CA PRO A 122 -12.03 1.46 10.03
C PRO A 122 -12.32 2.47 11.14
N SER A 123 -13.47 3.15 11.12
CA SER A 123 -13.92 4.02 12.20
C SER A 123 -14.16 3.29 13.53
N GLU A 124 -14.36 1.98 13.49
CA GLU A 124 -14.59 1.13 14.66
C GLU A 124 -13.30 0.44 15.13
N PHE A 125 -12.17 0.66 14.46
CA PHE A 125 -10.91 0.01 14.81
C PHE A 125 -10.37 0.53 16.14
N ASN A 126 -9.96 -0.40 16.99
CA ASN A 126 -9.13 -0.07 18.14
C ASN A 126 -7.66 0.18 17.71
N ARG A 127 -6.83 0.64 18.66
CA ARG A 127 -5.41 0.93 18.41
C ARG A 127 -4.65 -0.25 17.81
N SER A 128 -4.81 -1.47 18.35
CA SER A 128 -4.11 -2.67 17.86
C SER A 128 -4.49 -2.97 16.42
N GLN A 129 -5.77 -2.81 16.06
CA GLN A 129 -6.26 -3.01 14.69
C GLN A 129 -5.71 -1.95 13.73
N CYS A 130 -5.57 -0.70 14.19
CA CYS A 130 -4.92 0.35 13.40
C CYS A 130 -3.45 0.03 13.13
N GLU A 131 -2.71 -0.43 14.14
CA GLU A 131 -1.30 -0.82 14.01
C GLU A 131 -1.11 -2.01 13.06
N GLU A 132 -2.01 -2.99 13.13
CA GLU A 132 -2.03 -4.13 12.22
C GLU A 132 -2.36 -3.70 10.78
N MET A 133 -3.34 -2.81 10.58
CA MET A 133 -3.68 -2.26 9.27
C MET A 133 -2.52 -1.45 8.66
N VAL A 134 -1.84 -0.61 9.46
CA VAL A 134 -0.62 0.09 9.02
C VAL A 134 0.46 -0.90 8.60
N THR A 135 0.66 -1.96 9.39
CA THR A 135 1.62 -3.03 9.09
C THR A 135 1.27 -3.77 7.79
N LEU A 136 -0.01 -4.06 7.57
CA LEU A 136 -0.51 -4.71 6.36
C LEU A 136 -0.27 -3.82 5.14
N ILE A 137 -0.69 -2.55 5.21
CA ILE A 137 -0.45 -1.58 4.13
C ILE A 137 1.04 -1.46 3.85
N ARG A 138 1.89 -1.45 4.87
CA ARG A 138 3.36 -1.40 4.72
C ARG A 138 3.90 -2.65 4.03
N ASN A 139 3.47 -3.83 4.44
CA ASN A 139 4.08 -5.10 4.03
C ASN A 139 3.54 -5.65 2.71
N SER A 140 2.38 -5.15 2.23
CA SER A 140 1.79 -5.55 0.95
C SER A 140 2.77 -5.32 -0.22
N SER A 141 3.54 -6.35 -0.54
CA SER A 141 4.57 -6.30 -1.57
C SER A 141 3.87 -6.45 -2.93
N GLN A 142 4.48 -5.89 -3.98
CA GLN A 142 4.05 -5.96 -5.37
C GLN A 142 4.08 -7.41 -5.93
N GLU A 143 3.42 -8.38 -5.29
CA GLU A 143 3.11 -9.65 -5.95
C GLU A 143 1.86 -9.43 -6.80
N GLY A 144 2.09 -9.11 -8.07
CA GLY A 144 1.10 -9.26 -9.12
C GLY A 144 0.69 -10.72 -9.24
N ARG A 145 -0.19 -11.20 -8.35
CA ARG A 145 -0.97 -12.41 -8.61
C ARG A 145 -2.06 -12.03 -9.59
N VAL A 146 -1.79 -12.29 -10.87
CA VAL A 146 -2.83 -12.51 -11.87
C VAL A 146 -3.63 -13.71 -11.39
N VAL A 147 -4.76 -13.47 -10.72
CA VAL A 147 -5.74 -14.51 -10.45
C VAL A 147 -6.55 -14.66 -11.74
N SER A 148 -6.14 -15.60 -12.59
CA SER A 148 -7.03 -16.15 -13.61
C SER A 148 -8.13 -16.92 -12.90
N HIS A 149 -9.34 -16.37 -12.88
CA HIS A 149 -10.55 -17.13 -12.61
C HIS A 149 -10.91 -17.89 -13.87
N ASP A 150 -10.50 -19.15 -13.96
CA ASP A 150 -11.23 -20.15 -14.75
C ASP A 150 -11.75 -21.20 -13.79
N GLY A 151 -13.05 -21.12 -13.54
CA GLY A 151 -13.78 -22.14 -12.80
C GLY A 151 -13.95 -23.38 -13.66
N ALA A 152 -13.41 -24.50 -13.21
CA ALA A 152 -13.93 -25.83 -13.55
C ALA A 152 -13.52 -26.85 -12.48
N ARG A 153 -14.52 -27.28 -11.72
CA ARG A 153 -14.60 -28.55 -10.99
C ARG A 153 -14.00 -29.69 -11.85
N ASN A 154 -12.96 -30.40 -11.40
CA ASN A 154 -12.96 -31.88 -11.35
C ASN A 154 -11.70 -32.48 -10.68
N ASP A 155 -11.95 -33.64 -10.11
CA ASP A 155 -11.10 -34.61 -9.42
C ASP A 155 -9.73 -34.99 -10.02
N ARG A 156 -8.88 -35.51 -9.11
CA ARG A 156 -7.78 -36.49 -9.24
C ARG A 156 -6.34 -35.98 -9.46
N ASN A 157 -5.55 -36.21 -8.40
CA ASN A 157 -4.23 -36.87 -8.38
C ASN A 157 -3.36 -36.74 -9.66
N LYS A 158 -2.31 -35.92 -9.60
CA LYS A 158 -1.01 -36.25 -10.19
C LYS A 158 0.12 -35.43 -9.58
N GLN A 159 1.06 -36.13 -8.95
CA GLN A 159 2.44 -35.70 -8.78
C GLN A 159 2.99 -35.15 -10.11
N SER A 160 3.49 -33.91 -10.13
CA SER A 160 4.26 -33.39 -11.27
C SER A 160 5.65 -32.96 -10.80
N VAL A 161 6.61 -33.77 -11.21
CA VAL A 161 8.06 -33.59 -11.13
C VAL A 161 8.47 -32.26 -11.77
N ILE A 162 9.31 -31.47 -11.09
CA ILE A 162 9.92 -30.25 -11.64
C ILE A 162 11.03 -30.66 -12.62
N PRO A 163 10.95 -30.31 -13.93
CA PRO A 163 12.06 -30.53 -14.84
C PRO A 163 13.19 -29.53 -14.56
N LYS A 164 14.40 -30.07 -14.35
CA LYS A 164 15.66 -29.33 -14.23
C LYS A 164 15.99 -28.65 -15.57
N GLY A 165 15.60 -27.39 -15.73
CA GLY A 165 15.87 -26.65 -16.98
C GLY A 165 15.78 -25.12 -16.95
N ILE A 166 15.28 -24.49 -15.87
CA ILE A 166 15.08 -23.02 -15.81
C ILE A 166 15.76 -22.42 -14.58
N LEU A 167 16.99 -22.85 -14.28
CA LEU A 167 17.81 -22.27 -13.20
C LEU A 167 19.08 -21.55 -13.68
N MET A 168 19.36 -21.53 -15.00
CA MET A 168 20.61 -20.96 -15.54
C MET A 168 20.46 -19.57 -16.18
N GLY A 169 19.36 -18.84 -15.90
CA GLY A 169 19.08 -17.54 -16.52
C GLY A 169 19.35 -16.29 -15.67
N LEU A 170 19.47 -16.42 -14.35
CA LEU A 170 19.52 -15.25 -13.44
C LEU A 170 20.86 -15.01 -12.73
N ILE A 171 21.89 -15.81 -13.02
CA ILE A 171 23.25 -15.61 -12.47
C ILE A 171 24.18 -14.92 -13.51
N ALA A 172 23.81 -14.88 -14.79
CA ALA A 172 24.68 -14.35 -15.86
C ALA A 172 24.70 -12.81 -15.97
N ALA A 173 23.77 -12.07 -15.34
CA ALA A 173 23.74 -10.60 -15.44
C ALA A 173 24.65 -9.88 -14.42
N GLY A 174 25.12 -10.56 -13.38
CA GLY A 174 25.95 -9.97 -12.32
C GLY A 174 27.45 -9.99 -12.58
N ILE A 175 27.94 -10.80 -13.53
CA ILE A 175 29.38 -10.97 -13.78
C ILE A 175 29.87 -10.14 -14.98
N CYS A 176 28.99 -9.72 -15.90
CA CYS A 176 29.39 -8.91 -17.05
C CYS A 176 29.66 -7.43 -16.75
N LEU A 177 29.22 -6.89 -15.60
CA LEU A 177 29.44 -5.48 -15.23
C LEU A 177 30.78 -5.22 -14.54
N VAL A 178 31.45 -6.25 -14.00
CA VAL A 178 32.76 -6.09 -13.33
C VAL A 178 33.92 -6.21 -14.33
N GLY A 179 33.75 -6.91 -15.46
CA GLY A 179 34.79 -7.07 -16.48
C GLY A 179 35.01 -5.85 -17.39
N ALA A 180 34.00 -4.99 -17.57
CA ALA A 180 34.10 -3.84 -18.47
C ALA A 180 34.86 -2.63 -17.87
N MET A 181 35.02 -2.57 -16.55
CA MET A 181 35.73 -1.48 -15.87
C MET A 181 37.25 -1.73 -15.74
N ALA A 182 37.74 -2.95 -15.99
CA ALA A 182 39.15 -3.29 -15.90
C ALA A 182 39.92 -3.14 -17.22
N TYR A 183 39.24 -3.02 -18.37
CA TYR A 183 39.89 -2.97 -19.69
C TYR A 183 40.22 -1.55 -20.18
N VAL A 184 39.64 -0.50 -19.58
CA VAL A 184 39.84 0.89 -20.02
C VAL A 184 41.04 1.57 -19.34
N SER A 185 41.57 1.00 -18.25
CA SER A 185 42.72 1.58 -17.52
C SER A 185 44.10 1.05 -17.95
N THR A 186 44.16 0.24 -19.01
CA THR A 186 45.42 -0.32 -19.56
C THR A 186 45.69 0.10 -21.02
N MET A 187 44.88 1.01 -21.58
CA MET A 187 45.02 1.55 -22.95
C MET A 187 44.88 3.07 -23.02
N LEU A 188 45.35 3.79 -22.00
CA LEU A 188 45.63 5.23 -22.03
C LEU A 188 46.91 5.53 -21.23
#